data_AF-A0A7J4MX03-F1
#
_entry.id   AF-A0A7J4MX03-F1
#
_cell.length_a   1.000
_cell.length_b   1.000
_cell.length_c   1.000
_cell.angle_alpha   90.00
_cell.angle_beta   90.00
_cell.angle_gamma   90.00
#
_symmetry.space_group_name_H-M   'P 1'
#
loop_
_entity.id
_entity.type
_entity.pdbx_description
1 polymer ?
#
loop_
_entity_poly.entity_id
_entity_poly.type
_entity_poly.pdbx_seq_one_letter_code
_entity_poly.pdbx_strand_id
1 'polypeptide(L)'
;HLNIQGNTELVPALQARLPGDVAVVEIGTFGRRGEIRSSAMLSGVSVGVITNISRDHLSAGRRFSDYIECKGEMVEVAEDLVLNADDPIVASLADGLPRERVVFYGIQSSESGGVVPEGRECPKCGKPLRYTRRTMGHLGDYQCICGYLRPQPDVMAIEASPGGFKLVIGQEMREVRLATPGIFNVYNALAAAA
;
A
#
# COMPACT_ATOMS: atom_id res chain seq x y z
N HIS A 1 -1.32 6.65 37.11
CA HIS A 1 -0.78 5.77 36.05
C HIS A 1 -1.19 6.31 34.69
N LEU A 2 -0.28 6.95 33.97
CA LEU A 2 -0.49 7.40 32.60
C LEU A 2 -0.04 6.27 31.67
N ASN A 3 -0.99 5.68 30.93
CA ASN A 3 -0.69 4.77 29.83
C ASN A 3 -0.19 5.60 28.65
N ILE A 4 1.13 5.81 28.60
CA ILE A 4 1.79 6.41 27.44
C ILE A 4 2.13 5.28 26.48
N GLN A 5 1.19 4.97 25.58
CA GLN A 5 1.48 4.26 24.33
C GLN A 5 1.25 5.25 23.17
N GLY A 6 2.31 5.43 22.39
CA GLY A 6 2.42 6.06 21.06
C GLY A 6 1.33 6.99 20.55
N ASN A 7 1.75 8.19 20.15
CA ASN A 7 1.01 9.15 19.32
C ASN A 7 -0.22 9.77 19.98
N THR A 8 0.02 10.55 21.04
CA THR A 8 -0.93 11.58 21.47
C THR A 8 -0.64 12.86 20.68
N GLU A 9 -1.68 13.50 20.16
CA GLU A 9 -1.75 14.74 19.34
C GLU A 9 -1.03 15.98 19.94
N LEU A 10 -0.26 15.80 21.02
CA LEU A 10 0.40 16.83 21.81
C LEU A 10 1.92 16.63 21.91
N VAL A 11 2.49 15.61 21.26
CA VAL A 11 3.93 15.58 21.02
C VAL A 11 4.17 16.38 19.74
N PRO A 12 4.83 17.55 19.79
CA PRO A 12 5.24 18.25 18.58
C PRO A 12 5.96 17.23 17.71
N ALA A 13 5.51 17.09 16.45
CA ALA A 13 6.11 16.20 15.47
C ALA A 13 7.63 16.24 15.65
N LEU A 14 8.24 15.07 15.83
CA LEU A 14 9.64 14.85 16.12
C LEU A 14 10.46 16.13 15.91
N GLN A 15 10.95 16.75 16.99
CA GLN A 15 12.12 17.62 16.89
C GLN A 15 13.30 16.74 16.48
N ALA A 16 13.30 16.27 15.24
CA ALA A 16 14.41 15.58 14.63
C ALA A 16 15.55 16.59 14.62
N ARG A 17 16.43 16.47 15.62
CA ARG A 17 17.69 17.21 15.72
C ARG A 17 18.79 16.53 14.90
N LEU A 18 18.41 15.61 14.02
CA LEU A 18 19.32 14.90 13.15
C LEU A 18 19.36 15.65 11.81
N PRO A 19 20.55 16.02 11.32
CA PRO A 19 20.67 16.57 9.98
C PRO A 19 20.26 15.49 8.97
N GLY A 20 19.33 15.83 8.07
CA GLY A 20 18.87 14.94 7.01
C GLY A 20 17.94 15.67 6.06
N ASP A 21 18.00 15.30 4.78
CA ASP A 21 17.19 15.90 3.71
C ASP A 21 15.83 15.18 3.53
N VAL A 22 15.71 13.96 4.04
CA VAL A 22 14.52 13.10 3.90
C VAL A 22 14.21 12.42 5.23
N ALA A 23 12.92 12.35 5.56
CA ALA A 23 12.39 11.57 6.67
C ALA A 23 11.38 10.55 6.15
N VAL A 24 11.47 9.31 6.65
CA VAL A 24 10.48 8.26 6.39
C VAL A 24 9.72 8.02 7.69
N VAL A 25 8.41 8.27 7.67
CA VAL A 25 7.55 8.15 8.85
C VAL A 25 6.43 7.16 8.60
N GLU A 26 6.24 6.23 9.52
CA GLU A 26 5.06 5.37 9.53
C GLU A 26 3.90 6.13 10.16
N ILE A 27 2.79 6.28 9.42
CA ILE A 27 1.58 6.90 9.92
C ILE A 27 0.55 5.82 10.21
N GLY A 28 0.42 5.49 11.50
CA GLY A 28 -0.61 4.60 12.02
C GLY A 28 -1.95 5.32 12.16
N THR A 29 -3.03 4.54 12.16
CA THR A 29 -4.37 5.04 12.46
C THR A 29 -5.15 4.00 13.24
N PHE A 30 -5.99 4.48 14.15
CA PHE A 30 -7.03 3.66 14.71
C PHE A 30 -8.19 3.52 13.74
N GLY A 31 -8.20 4.05 12.52
CA GLY A 31 -9.36 4.03 11.62
C GLY A 31 -10.43 5.04 12.01
N ARG A 32 -10.02 6.22 12.52
CA ARG A 32 -10.93 7.35 12.73
C ARG A 32 -10.66 8.41 11.68
N ARG A 33 -11.74 8.99 11.17
CA ARG A 33 -11.68 10.05 10.16
C ARG A 33 -10.85 11.23 10.67
N GLY A 34 -9.94 11.71 9.84
CA GLY A 34 -9.06 12.84 10.04
C GLY A 34 -7.71 12.50 10.67
N GLU A 35 -7.49 11.28 11.18
CA GLU A 35 -6.23 10.91 11.83
C GLU A 35 -5.07 10.91 10.84
N ILE A 36 -5.21 10.21 9.70
CA ILE A 36 -4.16 10.14 8.68
C ILE A 36 -3.92 11.53 8.10
N ARG A 37 -4.98 12.26 7.75
CA ARG A 37 -4.86 13.64 7.22
C ARG A 37 -4.07 14.54 8.16
N SER A 38 -4.43 14.53 9.45
CA SER A 38 -3.80 15.40 10.45
C SER A 38 -2.35 15.02 10.69
N SER A 39 -2.04 13.74 10.85
CA SER A 39 -0.66 13.27 11.02
C SER A 39 0.20 13.54 9.80
N ALA A 40 -0.34 13.34 8.59
CA ALA A 40 0.39 13.59 7.34
C ALA A 40 0.68 15.09 7.13
N MET A 41 -0.29 15.96 7.40
CA MET A 41 -0.08 17.41 7.31
C MET A 41 0.90 17.93 8.36
N LEU A 42 0.80 17.47 9.61
CA LEU A 42 1.72 17.87 10.68
C LEU A 42 3.15 17.37 10.43
N SER A 43 3.30 16.28 9.68
CA SER A 43 4.62 15.73 9.31
C SER A 43 5.18 16.32 8.01
N GLY A 44 4.44 17.19 7.32
CA GLY A 44 4.88 17.77 6.04
C GLY A 44 5.09 16.73 4.94
N VAL A 45 4.24 15.70 4.87
CA VAL A 45 4.37 14.61 3.89
C VAL A 45 4.24 15.15 2.46
N SER A 46 5.27 14.93 1.65
CA SER A 46 5.26 15.17 0.20
C SER A 46 4.93 13.91 -0.61
N VAL A 47 5.40 12.74 -0.17
CA VAL A 47 5.18 11.45 -0.83
C VAL A 47 4.45 10.48 0.09
N GLY A 48 3.33 9.94 -0.37
CA GLY A 48 2.52 8.97 0.36
C GLY A 48 2.65 7.55 -0.18
N VAL A 49 3.10 6.60 0.63
CA VAL A 49 3.14 5.18 0.27
C VAL A 49 2.00 4.43 0.95
N ILE A 50 1.12 3.80 0.16
CA ILE A 50 0.02 2.98 0.69
C ILE A 50 0.24 1.52 0.26
N THR A 51 0.52 0.66 1.24
CA THR A 51 1.01 -0.69 0.96
C THR A 51 -0.07 -1.73 0.70
N ASN A 52 -1.08 -1.78 1.56
CA ASN A 52 -2.28 -2.60 1.42
C ASN A 52 -3.34 -2.15 2.44
N ILE A 53 -4.59 -2.56 2.23
CA ILE A 53 -5.69 -2.31 3.17
C ILE A 53 -6.40 -3.63 3.48
N SER A 54 -5.94 -4.38 4.49
CA SER A 54 -6.60 -5.64 4.88
C SER A 54 -7.72 -5.43 5.90
N ARG A 55 -8.53 -6.48 6.10
CA ARG A 55 -9.60 -6.51 7.10
C ARG A 55 -9.09 -6.85 8.52
N ASP A 56 -7.81 -7.18 8.68
CA ASP A 56 -7.26 -7.75 9.92
C ASP A 56 -7.27 -6.79 11.12
N HIS A 57 -7.34 -5.48 10.86
CA HIS A 57 -7.33 -4.44 11.90
C HIS A 57 -8.73 -3.93 12.27
N LEU A 58 -9.80 -4.61 11.85
CA LEU A 58 -11.16 -4.21 12.18
C LEU A 58 -11.48 -4.51 13.65
N SER A 59 -11.44 -3.48 14.49
CA SER A 59 -12.00 -3.56 15.84
C SER A 59 -13.52 -3.75 15.78
N ALA A 60 -14.09 -4.51 16.74
CA ALA A 60 -15.53 -4.74 16.82
C ALA A 60 -16.35 -3.44 16.71
N GLY A 61 -17.36 -3.44 15.85
CA GLY A 61 -18.30 -2.32 15.68
C GLY A 61 -17.95 -1.28 14.61
N ARG A 62 -16.86 -1.44 13.84
CA ARG A 62 -16.52 -0.52 12.74
C ARG A 62 -16.67 -1.12 11.37
N ARG A 63 -16.95 -0.27 10.37
CA ARG A 63 -17.12 -0.70 8.98
C ARG A 63 -15.77 -0.65 8.27
N PHE A 64 -15.53 -1.61 7.40
CA PHE A 64 -14.32 -1.64 6.56
C PHE A 64 -14.20 -0.40 5.67
N SER A 65 -15.33 0.16 5.21
CA SER A 65 -15.38 1.43 4.47
C SER A 65 -14.72 2.57 5.23
N ASP A 66 -14.93 2.66 6.54
CA ASP A 66 -14.39 3.75 7.37
C ASP A 66 -12.85 3.66 7.43
N TYR A 67 -12.31 2.45 7.39
CA TYR A 67 -10.86 2.21 7.38
C TYR A 67 -10.24 2.53 6.01
N ILE A 68 -10.95 2.23 4.92
CA ILE A 68 -10.55 2.59 3.56
C ILE A 68 -10.53 4.11 3.41
N GLU A 69 -11.61 4.79 3.80
CA GLU A 69 -11.73 6.25 3.77
C GLU A 69 -10.59 6.89 4.56
N CYS A 70 -10.35 6.40 5.79
CA CYS A 70 -9.30 6.93 6.66
C CYS A 70 -7.90 6.77 6.04
N LYS A 71 -7.54 5.60 5.50
CA LYS A 71 -6.25 5.42 4.82
C LYS A 71 -6.16 6.23 3.52
N GLY A 72 -7.28 6.41 2.83
CA GLY A 72 -7.40 7.22 1.62
C GLY A 72 -7.14 8.71 1.84
N GLU A 73 -7.25 9.21 3.07
CA GLU A 73 -6.94 10.61 3.41
C GLU A 73 -5.51 11.03 3.01
N MET A 74 -4.57 10.08 2.91
CA MET A 74 -3.22 10.35 2.42
C MET A 74 -3.22 10.98 1.02
N VAL A 75 -4.19 10.62 0.16
CA VAL A 75 -4.34 11.15 -1.20
C VAL A 75 -4.61 12.67 -1.21
N GLU A 76 -5.25 13.18 -0.16
CA GLU A 76 -5.55 14.60 -0.02
C GLU A 76 -4.34 15.44 0.41
N VAL A 77 -3.31 14.79 0.96
CA VAL A 77 -2.16 15.47 1.58
C VAL A 77 -0.90 15.32 0.74
N ALA A 78 -0.61 14.11 0.27
CA ALA A 78 0.61 13.84 -0.48
C ALA A 78 0.55 14.43 -1.91
N GLU A 79 1.66 15.01 -2.36
CA GLU A 79 1.82 15.48 -3.73
C GLU A 79 1.93 14.28 -4.68
N ASP A 80 2.81 13.32 -4.35
CA ASP A 80 3.00 12.09 -5.10
C ASP A 80 2.60 10.86 -4.29
N LEU A 81 2.12 9.82 -4.96
CA LEU A 81 1.61 8.60 -4.36
C LEU A 81 2.30 7.36 -4.94
N VAL A 82 2.74 6.49 -4.04
CA VAL A 82 3.22 5.14 -4.37
C VAL A 82 2.18 4.14 -3.90
N LEU A 83 1.53 3.47 -4.86
CA LEU A 83 0.35 2.65 -4.62
C LEU A 83 0.58 1.21 -5.06
N ASN A 84 0.12 0.25 -4.26
CA ASN A 84 0.18 -1.17 -4.61
C ASN A 84 -0.88 -1.51 -5.68
N ALA A 85 -0.45 -1.82 -6.90
CA ALA A 85 -1.31 -2.23 -8.00
C ALA A 85 -2.08 -3.53 -7.70
N ASP A 86 -1.49 -4.41 -6.90
CA ASP A 86 -2.01 -5.75 -6.62
C ASP A 86 -3.13 -5.71 -5.56
N ASP A 87 -3.28 -4.60 -4.82
CA ASP A 87 -4.37 -4.37 -3.89
C ASP A 87 -5.50 -3.58 -4.60
N PRO A 88 -6.67 -4.18 -4.89
CA PRO A 88 -7.72 -3.51 -5.65
C PRO A 88 -8.28 -2.26 -4.99
N ILE A 89 -8.23 -2.12 -3.67
CA ILE A 89 -8.73 -0.94 -2.98
C ILE A 89 -7.69 0.17 -3.02
N VAL A 90 -6.43 -0.15 -2.75
CA VAL A 90 -5.34 0.83 -2.85
C VAL A 90 -5.22 1.36 -4.28
N ALA A 91 -5.31 0.49 -5.29
CA ALA A 91 -5.28 0.92 -6.68
C ALA A 91 -6.42 1.87 -7.04
N SER A 92 -7.60 1.72 -6.43
CA SER A 92 -8.74 2.63 -6.68
C SER A 92 -8.54 4.02 -6.06
N LEU A 93 -7.60 4.19 -5.13
CA LEU A 93 -7.30 5.51 -4.57
C LEU A 93 -6.69 6.47 -5.60
N ALA A 94 -6.19 5.95 -6.74
CA ALA A 94 -5.69 6.76 -7.85
C ALA A 94 -6.79 7.36 -8.73
N ASP A 95 -8.06 7.01 -8.49
CA ASP A 95 -9.17 7.42 -9.34
C ASP A 95 -9.32 8.94 -9.42
N GLY A 96 -9.28 9.49 -10.64
CA GLY A 96 -9.42 10.93 -10.88
C GLY A 96 -8.14 11.73 -10.58
N LEU A 97 -7.04 11.07 -10.20
CA LEU A 97 -5.75 11.73 -10.05
C LEU A 97 -5.01 11.83 -11.40
N PRO A 98 -4.22 12.89 -11.61
CA PRO A 98 -3.24 12.95 -12.69
C PRO A 98 -2.28 11.76 -12.65
N ARG A 99 -1.97 11.19 -13.82
CA ARG A 99 -1.15 9.96 -13.91
C ARG A 99 0.27 10.16 -13.40
N GLU A 100 0.80 11.37 -13.55
CA GLU A 100 2.13 11.79 -13.11
C GLU A 100 2.29 11.80 -11.59
N ARG A 101 1.18 11.90 -10.83
CA ARG A 101 1.19 11.86 -9.36
C ARG A 101 1.23 10.45 -8.77
N VAL A 102 1.17 9.41 -9.61
CA VAL A 102 0.97 8.03 -9.14
C VAL A 102 2.03 7.12 -9.72
N VAL A 103 2.75 6.42 -8.83
CA VAL A 103 3.64 5.31 -9.17
C VAL A 103 3.00 4.03 -8.66
N PHE A 104 2.72 3.10 -9.57
CA PHE A 104 2.21 1.79 -9.19
C PHE A 104 3.34 0.81 -8.99
N TYR A 105 3.30 0.03 -7.90
CA TYR A 105 4.19 -1.11 -7.72
C TYR A 105 3.43 -2.43 -7.58
N GLY A 106 4.06 -3.55 -7.93
CA GLY A 106 3.41 -4.86 -7.81
C GLY A 106 4.24 -6.04 -8.28
N ILE A 107 3.73 -7.25 -8.08
CA ILE A 107 4.41 -8.49 -8.50
C ILE A 107 3.85 -8.92 -9.86
N GLN A 108 4.69 -8.86 -10.89
CA GLN A 108 4.33 -9.19 -12.28
C GLN A 108 4.46 -10.68 -12.58
N SER A 109 5.39 -11.38 -11.91
CA SER A 109 5.46 -12.84 -11.94
C SER A 109 6.10 -13.37 -10.66
N SER A 110 5.58 -14.49 -10.16
CA SER A 110 6.08 -15.17 -8.98
C SER A 110 6.07 -16.68 -9.17
N GLU A 111 6.86 -17.37 -8.37
CA GLU A 111 6.71 -18.82 -8.19
C GLU A 111 5.30 -19.13 -7.67
N SER A 112 4.76 -20.28 -8.09
CA SER A 112 3.44 -20.72 -7.63
C SER A 112 3.52 -21.17 -6.18
N GLY A 113 2.85 -20.46 -5.29
CA GLY A 113 2.74 -20.80 -3.88
C GLY A 113 1.31 -21.18 -3.48
N GLY A 114 1.17 -21.95 -2.40
CA GLY A 114 -0.13 -22.23 -1.78
C GLY A 114 -0.69 -20.96 -1.11
N VAL A 115 -1.37 -20.11 -1.89
CA VAL A 115 -1.99 -18.89 -1.37
C VAL A 115 -3.36 -19.22 -0.79
N VAL A 116 -3.57 -18.88 0.48
CA VAL A 116 -4.91 -18.87 1.07
C VAL A 116 -5.68 -17.68 0.49
N PRO A 117 -6.75 -17.91 -0.30
CA PRO A 117 -7.42 -16.81 -0.99
C PRO A 117 -8.30 -16.02 -0.02
N GLU A 118 -8.23 -14.69 -0.10
CA GLU A 118 -9.21 -13.79 0.49
C GLU A 118 -10.06 -13.18 -0.63
N GLY A 119 -11.38 -13.31 -0.52
CA GLY A 119 -12.30 -12.70 -1.48
C GLY A 119 -12.35 -11.18 -1.32
N ARG A 120 -12.52 -10.46 -2.43
CA ARG A 120 -12.65 -9.00 -2.41
C ARG A 120 -13.72 -8.52 -3.38
N GLU A 121 -14.47 -7.53 -2.95
CA GLU A 121 -15.44 -6.82 -3.77
C GLU A 121 -14.73 -5.75 -4.61
N CYS A 122 -15.25 -5.50 -5.80
CA CYS A 122 -14.77 -4.44 -6.66
C CYS A 122 -15.11 -3.07 -6.05
N PRO A 123 -14.14 -2.16 -5.87
CA PRO A 123 -14.40 -0.83 -5.31
C PRO A 123 -15.31 0.03 -6.21
N LYS A 124 -15.46 -0.33 -7.49
CA LYS A 124 -16.28 0.41 -8.47
C LYS A 124 -17.75 0.00 -8.49
N CYS A 125 -18.04 -1.29 -8.34
CA CYS A 125 -19.41 -1.81 -8.54
C CYS A 125 -19.89 -2.78 -7.45
N GLY A 126 -19.06 -3.07 -6.44
CA GLY A 126 -19.39 -3.96 -5.33
C GLY A 126 -19.46 -5.45 -5.66
N LYS A 127 -19.32 -5.84 -6.94
CA LYS A 127 -19.35 -7.26 -7.34
C LYS A 127 -18.02 -7.96 -7.01
N PRO A 128 -18.02 -9.28 -6.75
CA PRO A 128 -16.79 -10.03 -6.48
C PRO A 128 -15.75 -9.90 -7.61
N LEU A 129 -14.49 -9.70 -7.24
CA LEU A 129 -13.37 -9.69 -8.19
C LEU A 129 -12.98 -11.11 -8.62
N ARG A 130 -12.60 -11.24 -9.89
CA ARG A 130 -12.01 -12.46 -10.44
C ARG A 130 -10.50 -12.30 -10.48
N TYR A 131 -9.77 -13.30 -10.00
CA TYR A 131 -8.31 -13.30 -9.98
C TYR A 131 -7.78 -14.30 -11.00
N THR A 132 -6.89 -13.86 -11.89
CA THR A 132 -6.12 -14.75 -12.79
C THR A 132 -4.90 -15.31 -12.08
N ARG A 133 -4.30 -14.52 -11.17
CA ARG A 133 -3.25 -14.94 -10.26
C ARG A 133 -3.46 -14.30 -8.89
N ARG A 134 -3.23 -15.06 -7.81
CA ARG A 134 -3.11 -14.52 -6.46
C ARG A 134 -1.68 -14.69 -5.98
N THR A 135 -1.16 -13.66 -5.33
CA THR A 135 0.19 -13.62 -4.77
C THR A 135 0.13 -13.75 -3.25
N MET A 136 -0.82 -13.09 -2.59
CA MET A 136 -1.03 -13.17 -1.13
C MET A 136 -2.42 -12.68 -0.76
N GLY A 137 -3.26 -13.51 -0.12
CA GLY A 137 -4.59 -13.10 0.35
C GLY A 137 -5.46 -12.50 -0.76
N HIS A 138 -5.75 -11.21 -0.65
CA HIS A 138 -6.49 -10.43 -1.65
C HIS A 138 -5.62 -9.77 -2.73
N LEU A 139 -4.30 -9.93 -2.68
CA LEU A 139 -3.35 -9.36 -3.62
C LEU A 139 -3.18 -10.24 -4.85
N GLY A 140 -3.07 -9.61 -6.01
CA GLY A 140 -2.67 -10.25 -7.26
C GLY A 140 -3.34 -9.64 -8.48
N ASP A 141 -3.40 -10.42 -9.55
CA ASP A 141 -3.96 -10.00 -10.83
C ASP A 141 -5.49 -10.16 -10.80
N TYR A 142 -6.20 -9.06 -10.55
CA TYR A 142 -7.66 -9.02 -10.50
C TYR A 142 -8.29 -8.33 -11.70
N GLN A 143 -9.53 -8.70 -11.97
CA GLN A 143 -10.42 -8.08 -12.93
C GLN A 143 -11.87 -8.16 -12.46
N CYS A 144 -12.66 -7.15 -12.83
CA CYS A 144 -14.09 -7.10 -12.59
C CYS A 144 -14.88 -7.09 -13.90
N ILE A 145 -16.09 -7.61 -13.85
CA ILE A 145 -17.02 -7.57 -14.99
C ILE A 145 -17.48 -6.16 -15.36
N CYS A 146 -17.28 -5.16 -14.49
CA CYS A 146 -17.54 -3.75 -14.83
C CYS A 146 -16.39 -3.07 -15.58
N GLY A 147 -15.30 -3.80 -15.87
CA GLY A 147 -14.11 -3.25 -16.52
C GLY A 147 -13.05 -2.69 -15.58
N TYR A 148 -13.23 -2.79 -14.26
CA TYR A 148 -12.16 -2.48 -13.30
C TYR A 148 -11.08 -3.56 -13.36
N LEU A 149 -9.83 -3.15 -13.58
CA LEU A 149 -8.70 -4.05 -13.80
C LEU A 149 -7.54 -3.61 -12.92
N ARG A 150 -6.65 -4.56 -12.59
CA ARG A 150 -5.35 -4.24 -12.01
C ARG A 150 -4.57 -3.31 -12.96
N PRO A 151 -4.07 -2.14 -12.49
CA PRO A 151 -3.20 -1.29 -13.30
C PRO A 151 -1.84 -1.94 -13.54
N GLN A 152 -1.17 -1.55 -14.62
CA GLN A 152 0.20 -1.99 -14.88
C GLN A 152 1.15 -1.30 -13.89
N PRO A 153 1.99 -2.04 -13.14
CA PRO A 153 2.99 -1.42 -12.28
C PRO A 153 4.08 -0.70 -13.09
N ASP A 154 4.56 0.40 -12.55
CA ASP A 154 5.78 1.11 -12.96
C ASP A 154 7.03 0.45 -12.38
N VAL A 155 6.91 -0.05 -11.14
CA VAL A 155 7.95 -0.75 -10.40
C VAL A 155 7.50 -2.18 -10.12
N MET A 156 8.20 -3.18 -10.64
CA MET A 156 7.71 -4.55 -10.57
C MET A 156 8.76 -5.57 -10.17
N ALA A 157 8.28 -6.61 -9.48
CA ALA A 157 9.03 -7.83 -9.30
C ALA A 157 8.66 -8.84 -10.40
N ILE A 158 9.67 -9.42 -11.03
CA ILE A 158 9.54 -10.63 -11.84
C ILE A 158 10.30 -11.77 -11.17
N GLU A 159 9.88 -13.00 -11.45
CA GLU A 159 10.47 -14.22 -10.87
C GLU A 159 10.53 -14.14 -9.33
N ALA A 160 9.47 -13.56 -8.73
CA ALA A 160 9.43 -13.36 -7.30
C ALA A 160 9.29 -14.70 -6.55
N SER A 161 10.14 -14.88 -5.54
CA SER A 161 10.13 -15.98 -4.59
C SER A 161 10.21 -15.41 -3.17
N PRO A 162 9.97 -16.21 -2.12
CA PRO A 162 10.21 -15.76 -0.77
C PRO A 162 11.64 -15.28 -0.52
N GLY A 163 12.65 -15.82 -1.19
CA GLY A 163 14.06 -15.47 -0.97
C GLY A 163 14.55 -14.23 -1.73
N GLY A 164 13.82 -13.78 -2.75
CA GLY A 164 14.27 -12.70 -3.63
C GLY A 164 13.47 -12.61 -4.93
N PHE A 165 13.82 -11.62 -5.74
CA PHE A 165 13.14 -11.32 -7.00
C PHE A 165 14.06 -10.52 -7.93
N LYS A 166 13.67 -10.38 -9.19
CA LYS A 166 14.28 -9.39 -10.10
C LYS A 166 13.42 -8.13 -10.09
N LEU A 167 13.98 -7.03 -9.61
CA LEU A 167 13.39 -5.70 -9.64
C LEU A 167 13.51 -5.12 -11.04
N VAL A 168 12.40 -4.59 -11.56
CA VAL A 168 12.34 -3.89 -12.85
C VAL A 168 11.77 -2.50 -12.63
N ILE A 169 12.51 -1.49 -13.10
CA ILE A 169 12.11 -0.08 -13.12
C ILE A 169 12.47 0.47 -14.50
N GLY A 170 11.45 0.83 -15.30
CA GLY A 170 11.65 1.22 -16.69
C GLY A 170 12.33 0.09 -17.49
N GLN A 171 13.54 0.35 -18.01
CA GLN A 171 14.34 -0.63 -18.76
C GLN A 171 15.42 -1.31 -17.92
N GLU A 172 15.62 -0.87 -16.67
CA GLU A 172 16.63 -1.43 -15.79
C GLU A 172 16.10 -2.65 -15.04
N MET A 173 16.96 -3.65 -14.88
CA MET A 173 16.68 -4.85 -14.12
C MET A 173 17.83 -5.15 -13.15
N ARG A 174 17.50 -5.49 -11.90
CA ARG A 174 18.47 -5.88 -10.86
C ARG A 174 17.94 -7.04 -10.03
N GLU A 175 18.83 -7.97 -9.66
CA GLU A 175 18.50 -9.04 -8.71
C GLU A 175 18.50 -8.48 -7.28
N VAL A 176 17.44 -8.78 -6.54
CA VAL A 176 17.28 -8.40 -5.13
C VAL A 176 17.15 -9.67 -4.30
N ARG A 177 18.01 -9.80 -3.30
CA ARG A 177 17.96 -10.87 -2.30
C ARG A 177 17.41 -10.33 -1.00
N LEU A 178 16.42 -11.01 -0.45
CA LEU A 178 15.80 -10.63 0.82
C LEU A 178 16.57 -11.27 1.97
N ALA A 179 16.92 -10.47 2.98
CA ALA A 179 17.53 -10.98 4.21
C ALA A 179 16.54 -11.83 5.03
N THR A 180 15.24 -11.54 4.91
CA THR A 180 14.17 -12.28 5.58
C THR A 180 13.19 -12.81 4.54
N PRO A 181 13.07 -14.13 4.39
CA PRO A 181 12.19 -14.70 3.38
C PRO A 181 10.71 -14.35 3.57
N GLY A 182 10.00 -14.11 2.49
CA GLY A 182 8.55 -13.94 2.48
C GLY A 182 8.03 -13.10 1.32
N ILE A 183 6.91 -13.50 0.71
CA ILE A 183 6.28 -12.73 -0.37
C ILE A 183 5.83 -11.33 0.11
N PHE A 184 5.40 -11.20 1.36
CA PHE A 184 5.11 -9.89 1.95
C PHE A 184 6.33 -8.95 1.95
N ASN A 185 7.54 -9.49 2.14
CA ASN A 185 8.77 -8.71 2.07
C ASN A 185 9.16 -8.32 0.64
N VAL A 186 8.73 -9.06 -0.38
CA VAL A 186 8.84 -8.63 -1.78
C VAL A 186 7.99 -7.36 -1.99
N TYR A 187 6.75 -7.33 -1.51
CA TYR A 187 5.92 -6.12 -1.58
C TYR A 187 6.53 -4.94 -0.83
N ASN A 188 7.07 -5.16 0.36
CA ASN A 188 7.73 -4.10 1.12
C ASN A 188 8.97 -3.55 0.40
N ALA A 189 9.78 -4.43 -0.19
CA ALA A 189 10.94 -4.03 -0.98
C ALA A 189 10.56 -3.27 -2.25
N LEU A 190 9.48 -3.67 -2.93
CA LEU A 190 8.95 -2.94 -4.09
C LEU A 190 8.43 -1.56 -3.71
N ALA A 191 7.70 -1.45 -2.59
CA ALA A 191 7.21 -0.17 -2.09
C ALA A 191 8.35 0.80 -1.73
N ALA A 192 9.46 0.27 -1.23
CA ALA A 192 10.65 1.07 -0.90
C ALA A 192 11.50 1.43 -2.13
N ALA A 193 11.40 0.66 -3.22
CA ALA A 193 12.13 0.91 -4.46
C ALA A 193 11.40 1.89 -5.41
N ALA A 194 10.09 2.03 -5.24
CA ALA A 194 9.23 2.94 -5.98
C ALA A 194 9.27 4.36 -5.41
#